data_AF-M0NY57-F1
#
_entry.id   AF-M0NY57-F1
#
_cell.length_a   1.000
_cell.length_b   1.000
_cell.length_c   1.000
_cell.angle_alpha   90.00
_cell.angle_beta   90.00
_cell.angle_gamma   90.00
#
_symmetry.space_group_name_H-M   'P 1'
#
loop_
_entity.id
_entity.type
_entity.pdbx_description
1 polymer ?
#
loop_
_entity_poly.entity_id
_entity_poly.type
_entity_poly.pdbx_seq_one_letter_code
_entity_poly.pdbx_strand_id
1 'polypeptide(L)'
;MRALPISLAVLLLLAPIAGAVSPAAVAGAVADSATEGIDPAAEGTAPAAEGTAPAADGVDSTGANIGSPADGAAERVGEDRDRRQVDPANLTFRTLSTPSDVDTRVGASARGANLGSSVGFSVGETDAAMETAAVVDRIEAAETSAERQRRILAAINRVERDEVTLNSRQTEAFSAHATGNLSDRELLDELVRIAATAREYDERLDELDALAAETDGFSSPTRLDELQVGLQVYEGPVREFALSAARGEVSATEVYVESSDRSVVLATIADGEYVREVFRVDRWDRGGGAISNDEAIEATSAAYPETASLREPDAFGAGSVQRITIPHEFGLLRTFVSGGTSQVFVEHQRLALDAFPDTETASETGDGFNVTVDRSYAGGPVTVTVRDEETGEPVPDVTVTKSVGGGDSQAIGTTDADGVVRTLSPADSYRVTVVDEPRAVFVDDLDPIATPRPVDDTDE
;
A
#
# COMPACT_ATOMS: atom_id res chain seq x y z
N MET A 1 2.50 22.96 -47.76
CA MET A 1 1.16 23.56 -47.58
C MET A 1 0.14 22.73 -48.34
N ARG A 2 -0.63 21.90 -47.63
CA ARG A 2 -1.93 21.39 -48.06
C ARG A 2 -2.58 20.70 -46.86
N ALA A 3 -3.74 21.21 -46.50
CA ALA A 3 -4.62 20.69 -45.47
C ALA A 3 -5.18 19.32 -45.87
N LEU A 4 -5.50 18.49 -44.87
CA LEU A 4 -6.55 17.49 -44.98
C LEU A 4 -7.28 17.36 -43.63
N PRO A 5 -8.63 17.34 -43.63
CA PRO A 5 -9.45 17.21 -42.44
C PRO A 5 -9.81 15.73 -42.18
N ILE A 6 -10.01 15.36 -40.92
CA ILE A 6 -10.67 14.11 -40.55
C ILE A 6 -11.96 14.44 -39.82
N SER A 7 -13.04 14.02 -40.46
CA SER A 7 -14.41 14.00 -39.99
C SER A 7 -14.58 12.95 -38.89
N LEU A 8 -15.23 13.30 -37.78
CA LEU A 8 -15.84 12.31 -36.88
C LEU A 8 -17.34 12.55 -36.83
N ALA A 9 -18.10 11.58 -37.33
CA ALA A 9 -19.54 11.52 -37.28
C ALA A 9 -19.98 10.98 -35.91
N VAL A 10 -20.74 11.77 -35.15
CA VAL A 10 -21.46 11.28 -33.96
C VAL A 10 -22.91 11.01 -34.36
N LEU A 11 -23.27 9.74 -34.30
CA LEU A 11 -24.60 9.23 -34.61
C LEU A 11 -25.43 9.23 -33.32
N LEU A 12 -26.39 10.15 -33.28
CA LEU A 12 -27.48 10.24 -32.31
C LEU A 12 -28.37 8.99 -32.39
N LEU A 13 -28.50 8.25 -31.29
CA LEU A 13 -29.56 7.27 -31.10
C LEU A 13 -30.31 7.59 -29.80
N LEU A 14 -31.43 8.28 -29.97
CA LEU A 14 -32.49 8.49 -28.98
C LEU A 14 -33.26 7.18 -28.77
N ALA A 15 -33.37 6.73 -27.52
CA ALA A 15 -34.43 5.82 -27.09
C ALA A 15 -35.04 6.36 -25.79
N PRO A 16 -36.38 6.58 -25.73
CA PRO A 16 -37.05 7.02 -24.53
C PRO A 16 -37.51 5.81 -23.72
N ILE A 17 -37.23 5.80 -22.41
CA ILE A 17 -38.00 4.98 -21.47
C ILE A 17 -38.50 5.92 -20.37
N ALA A 18 -39.78 6.25 -20.49
CA ALA A 18 -40.58 6.86 -19.45
C ALA A 18 -41.16 5.77 -18.54
N GLY A 19 -41.22 6.04 -17.23
CA GLY A 19 -42.29 5.53 -16.38
C GLY A 19 -41.89 4.91 -15.04
N ALA A 20 -42.18 5.66 -13.96
CA ALA A 20 -42.74 5.22 -12.68
C ALA A 20 -41.83 4.35 -11.77
N VAL A 21 -41.69 4.55 -10.45
CA VAL A 21 -42.55 5.11 -9.39
C VAL A 21 -41.68 5.28 -8.12
N SER A 22 -41.86 6.37 -7.37
CA SER A 22 -41.70 6.38 -5.89
C SER A 22 -43.11 6.29 -5.28
N PRO A 23 -43.29 5.66 -4.11
CA PRO A 23 -43.20 6.37 -2.81
C PRO A 23 -42.64 5.43 -1.69
N ALA A 24 -42.43 5.76 -0.41
CA ALA A 24 -42.93 6.79 0.46
C ALA A 24 -42.00 6.94 1.68
N ALA A 25 -41.98 8.14 2.25
CA ALA A 25 -41.56 8.40 3.62
C ALA A 25 -42.59 7.84 4.63
N VAL A 26 -42.13 7.45 5.81
CA VAL A 26 -42.95 7.44 7.04
C VAL A 26 -42.23 8.26 8.10
N ALA A 27 -42.86 9.36 8.45
CA ALA A 27 -42.59 10.17 9.63
C ALA A 27 -43.47 9.71 10.80
N GLY A 28 -42.97 9.89 12.02
CA GLY A 28 -43.69 9.80 13.29
C GLY A 28 -42.66 9.78 14.43
N ALA A 29 -42.17 10.89 14.98
CA ALA A 29 -42.83 11.97 15.75
C ALA A 29 -43.23 11.57 17.20
N VAL A 30 -42.33 11.96 18.12
CA VAL A 30 -42.50 12.61 19.44
C VAL A 30 -43.32 11.91 20.56
N ALA A 31 -42.67 11.74 21.71
CA ALA A 31 -43.25 12.08 23.01
C ALA A 31 -42.19 12.64 23.97
N ASP A 32 -42.49 13.83 24.46
CA ASP A 32 -41.79 14.70 25.40
C ASP A 32 -42.02 14.26 26.85
N SER A 33 -41.09 14.63 27.76
CA SER A 33 -41.34 14.80 29.20
C SER A 33 -40.19 15.58 29.86
N ALA A 34 -40.44 16.88 30.08
CA ALA A 34 -39.98 17.77 31.15
C ALA A 34 -39.78 17.06 32.52
N THR A 35 -38.99 17.48 33.51
CA THR A 35 -38.74 18.79 34.19
C THR A 35 -37.70 18.49 35.30
N GLU A 36 -36.74 19.33 35.70
CA GLU A 36 -36.76 20.37 36.76
C GLU A 36 -35.27 20.50 37.15
N GLY A 37 -34.60 21.66 37.11
CA GLY A 37 -34.65 22.71 38.13
C GLY A 37 -33.78 22.36 39.35
N ILE A 38 -32.62 23.02 39.53
CA ILE A 38 -32.03 23.53 40.79
C ILE A 38 -30.60 24.06 40.50
N ASP A 39 -30.40 25.34 40.82
CA ASP A 39 -29.13 25.99 41.16
C ASP A 39 -29.37 26.56 42.59
N PRO A 40 -28.39 26.69 43.52
CA PRO A 40 -27.36 27.73 43.38
C PRO A 40 -25.99 27.54 44.10
N ALA A 41 -25.01 28.31 43.62
CA ALA A 41 -23.96 29.09 44.34
C ALA A 41 -22.85 28.40 45.17
N ALA A 42 -21.57 28.72 44.87
CA ALA A 42 -20.76 29.74 45.58
C ALA A 42 -19.27 29.77 45.17
N GLU A 43 -18.81 31.00 44.85
CA GLU A 43 -17.52 31.67 45.17
C GLU A 43 -16.13 31.08 44.81
N GLY A 44 -15.27 31.94 44.20
CA GLY A 44 -13.82 31.75 44.25
C GLY A 44 -12.91 32.53 43.26
N THR A 45 -12.95 33.87 43.27
CA THR A 45 -11.79 34.80 43.17
C THR A 45 -10.67 34.64 42.11
N ALA A 46 -10.54 35.65 41.24
CA ALA A 46 -9.36 35.96 40.40
C ALA A 46 -8.22 36.62 41.23
N PRO A 47 -6.97 36.77 40.73
CA PRO A 47 -6.68 37.84 39.76
C PRO A 47 -5.56 37.56 38.72
N ALA A 48 -5.48 38.47 37.76
CA ALA A 48 -4.50 38.60 36.68
C ALA A 48 -3.12 39.11 37.14
N ALA A 49 -2.07 38.83 36.34
CA ALA A 49 -0.84 39.65 36.25
C ALA A 49 -0.12 39.44 34.91
N GLU A 50 0.45 40.54 34.42
CA GLU A 50 1.09 40.84 33.13
C GLU A 50 2.52 40.31 32.97
N GLY A 51 3.07 40.37 31.74
CA GLY A 51 4.52 40.39 31.46
C GLY A 51 4.89 39.72 30.13
N THR A 52 4.81 40.41 28.98
CA THR A 52 5.92 41.13 28.31
C THR A 52 6.85 40.24 27.47
N ALA A 53 6.83 40.47 26.16
CA ALA A 53 7.77 39.99 25.14
C ALA A 53 9.18 40.61 25.28
N PRO A 54 10.17 40.07 24.55
CA PRO A 54 11.18 40.91 23.94
C PRO A 54 11.19 40.79 22.41
N ALA A 55 11.49 41.93 21.79
CA ALA A 55 11.76 42.15 20.37
C ALA A 55 13.27 42.43 20.15
N ALA A 56 13.61 42.63 18.87
CA ALA A 56 14.87 43.15 18.28
C ALA A 56 15.95 42.08 18.03
N ASP A 57 16.69 42.06 16.92
CA ASP A 57 16.85 42.87 15.70
C ASP A 57 17.60 41.93 14.72
N GLY A 58 17.48 42.00 13.39
CA GLY A 58 17.93 43.11 12.57
C GLY A 58 18.25 42.58 11.17
N VAL A 59 17.87 43.38 10.18
CA VAL A 59 17.91 43.10 8.74
C VAL A 59 19.15 43.75 8.13
N ASP A 60 19.91 42.98 7.34
CA ASP A 60 20.84 43.41 6.29
C ASP A 60 21.15 42.12 5.46
N SER A 61 21.19 42.03 4.14
CA SER A 61 21.30 43.01 3.08
C SER A 61 21.10 42.31 1.72
N THR A 62 20.52 43.05 0.77
CA THR A 62 20.92 43.11 -0.65
C THR A 62 20.75 41.89 -1.58
N GLY A 63 19.88 42.06 -2.58
CA GLY A 63 19.82 41.20 -3.78
C GLY A 63 20.84 41.58 -4.85
N ALA A 64 21.20 40.61 -5.70
CA ALA A 64 21.18 40.68 -7.18
C ALA A 64 22.11 39.64 -7.84
N ASN A 65 21.53 38.97 -8.85
CA ASN A 65 22.12 38.50 -10.11
C ASN A 65 23.11 37.32 -10.18
N ILE A 66 22.62 36.25 -10.81
CA ILE A 66 23.06 35.65 -12.09
C ILE A 66 24.56 35.74 -12.43
N GLY A 67 25.19 34.57 -12.54
CA GLY A 67 26.38 34.37 -13.37
C GLY A 67 27.06 33.01 -13.18
N SER A 68 26.80 32.05 -14.07
CA SER A 68 27.83 31.07 -14.46
C SER A 68 28.84 31.76 -15.37
N PRO A 69 30.12 31.36 -15.30
CA PRO A 69 30.66 30.55 -16.40
C PRO A 69 31.61 29.42 -15.94
N ALA A 70 31.95 28.60 -16.92
CA ALA A 70 32.59 27.29 -16.85
C ALA A 70 34.13 27.27 -16.61
N ASP A 71 34.59 26.03 -16.42
CA ASP A 71 35.92 25.43 -16.64
C ASP A 71 37.03 25.55 -15.60
N GLY A 72 37.55 24.37 -15.19
CA GLY A 72 38.84 24.22 -14.52
C GLY A 72 38.96 22.93 -13.71
N ALA A 73 39.25 21.83 -14.37
CA ALA A 73 39.56 20.53 -13.77
C ALA A 73 40.75 20.58 -12.80
N ALA A 74 40.61 19.93 -11.64
CA ALA A 74 41.72 19.32 -10.90
C ALA A 74 41.19 18.09 -10.17
N GLU A 75 41.71 16.93 -10.58
CA GLU A 75 41.48 15.62 -9.99
C GLU A 75 41.54 15.63 -8.46
N ARG A 76 40.46 15.17 -7.84
CA ARG A 76 40.53 14.40 -6.62
C ARG A 76 39.81 13.08 -6.87
N VAL A 77 40.63 12.06 -7.11
CA VAL A 77 40.28 10.65 -6.98
C VAL A 77 39.71 10.42 -5.57
N GLY A 78 38.61 9.69 -5.54
CA GLY A 78 37.81 9.29 -4.38
C GLY A 78 36.54 8.68 -4.98
N GLU A 79 36.63 7.57 -5.69
CA GLU A 79 36.50 6.22 -5.10
C GLU A 79 35.36 6.16 -4.07
N ASP A 80 34.33 5.41 -4.47
CA ASP A 80 33.21 4.89 -3.69
C ASP A 80 32.06 5.84 -3.29
N ARG A 81 31.07 5.92 -4.18
CA ARG A 81 29.66 6.09 -3.78
C ARG A 81 28.81 4.83 -3.98
N ASP A 82 29.42 3.74 -4.47
CA ASP A 82 28.81 2.41 -4.66
C ASP A 82 29.53 1.33 -3.84
N ARG A 83 29.92 1.63 -2.59
CA ARG A 83 30.18 0.53 -1.65
C ARG A 83 28.83 -0.05 -1.30
N ARG A 84 28.56 -1.29 -1.74
CA ARG A 84 27.71 -2.20 -0.97
C ARG A 84 28.27 -2.19 0.45
N GLN A 85 27.66 -1.38 1.32
CA GLN A 85 28.14 -1.20 2.70
C GLN A 85 27.90 -2.47 3.53
N VAL A 86 27.01 -3.33 3.05
CA VAL A 86 26.64 -4.58 3.69
C VAL A 86 26.79 -5.73 2.70
N ASP A 87 27.38 -6.82 3.18
CA ASP A 87 27.45 -8.08 2.45
C ASP A 87 26.02 -8.66 2.37
N PRO A 88 25.48 -8.90 1.15
CA PRO A 88 24.15 -9.47 0.99
C PRO A 88 23.94 -10.78 1.76
N ALA A 89 24.99 -11.59 1.95
CA ALA A 89 24.90 -12.84 2.70
C ALA A 89 24.64 -12.65 4.20
N ASN A 90 24.80 -11.43 4.72
CA ASN A 90 24.57 -11.08 6.12
C ASN A 90 23.42 -10.07 6.29
N LEU A 91 22.67 -9.79 5.22
CA LEU A 91 21.50 -8.91 5.27
C LEU A 91 20.27 -9.68 5.75
N THR A 92 19.44 -9.00 6.53
CA THR A 92 18.10 -9.45 6.87
C THR A 92 17.11 -8.35 6.54
N PHE A 93 16.18 -8.61 5.64
CA PHE A 93 15.07 -7.70 5.34
C PHE A 93 13.88 -8.04 6.23
N ARG A 94 13.81 -7.35 7.37
CA ARG A 94 12.66 -7.48 8.27
C ARG A 94 11.39 -7.06 7.57
N THR A 95 10.29 -7.75 7.88
CA THR A 95 8.97 -7.45 7.32
C THR A 95 7.90 -7.50 8.38
N LEU A 96 7.02 -6.50 8.36
CA LEU A 96 5.80 -6.49 9.13
C LEU A 96 4.99 -7.79 8.88
N SER A 97 4.37 -8.30 9.92
CA SER A 97 3.63 -9.56 9.85
C SER A 97 2.38 -9.49 10.70
N THR A 98 1.49 -10.45 10.55
CA THR A 98 0.30 -10.60 11.39
C THR A 98 0.71 -10.77 12.86
N PRO A 99 -0.08 -10.24 13.83
CA PRO A 99 0.25 -10.44 15.23
C PRO A 99 0.30 -11.94 15.57
N SER A 100 1.26 -12.33 16.40
CA SER A 100 1.54 -13.73 16.78
C SER A 100 0.45 -14.37 17.64
N ASP A 101 -0.34 -13.54 18.32
CA ASP A 101 -1.39 -13.94 19.27
C ASP A 101 -2.79 -14.09 18.61
N VAL A 102 -2.89 -13.98 17.29
CA VAL A 102 -4.15 -14.22 16.55
C VAL A 102 -4.06 -15.35 15.55
N ASP A 103 -5.18 -16.03 15.41
CA ASP A 103 -5.40 -16.96 14.31
C ASP A 103 -5.48 -16.19 12.99
N THR A 104 -4.79 -16.71 11.98
CA THR A 104 -4.80 -16.14 10.63
C THR A 104 -5.42 -17.12 9.64
N ARG A 105 -6.08 -16.57 8.63
CA ARG A 105 -6.48 -17.33 7.44
C ARG A 105 -5.49 -17.03 6.34
N VAL A 106 -4.84 -18.07 5.84
CA VAL A 106 -3.88 -18.00 4.74
C VAL A 106 -4.45 -18.65 3.48
N GLY A 107 -4.14 -18.06 2.33
CA GLY A 107 -4.46 -18.59 1.01
C GLY A 107 -3.52 -18.05 -0.05
N ALA A 108 -3.52 -18.71 -1.21
CA ALA A 108 -2.81 -18.26 -2.40
C ALA A 108 -3.68 -18.51 -3.62
N SER A 109 -3.81 -17.50 -4.48
CA SER A 109 -4.63 -17.62 -5.68
C SER A 109 -4.03 -16.86 -6.84
N ALA A 110 -4.02 -17.49 -8.02
CA ALA A 110 -3.73 -16.81 -9.27
C ALA A 110 -4.74 -15.69 -9.52
N ARG A 111 -4.22 -14.48 -9.79
CA ARG A 111 -4.94 -13.31 -10.28
C ARG A 111 -4.56 -13.10 -11.73
N GLY A 112 -5.54 -12.99 -12.60
CA GLY A 112 -5.36 -12.74 -14.03
C GLY A 112 -6.59 -12.04 -14.59
N ALA A 113 -6.64 -11.88 -15.92
CA ALA A 113 -7.67 -11.11 -16.59
C ALA A 113 -9.09 -11.56 -16.21
N ASN A 114 -9.92 -10.61 -15.77
CA ASN A 114 -11.30 -10.83 -15.37
C ASN A 114 -12.19 -9.67 -15.86
N LEU A 115 -12.97 -9.94 -16.91
CA LEU A 115 -13.87 -8.95 -17.52
C LEU A 115 -14.95 -8.43 -16.56
N GLY A 116 -15.41 -9.26 -15.61
CA GLY A 116 -16.43 -8.86 -14.64
C GLY A 116 -15.89 -7.81 -13.67
N SER A 117 -14.75 -8.13 -13.03
CA SER A 117 -14.10 -7.20 -12.10
C SER A 117 -13.59 -5.96 -12.82
N SER A 118 -13.00 -6.10 -14.03
CA SER A 118 -12.47 -4.95 -14.78
C SER A 118 -13.53 -3.95 -15.19
N VAL A 119 -14.68 -4.40 -15.73
CA VAL A 119 -15.82 -3.52 -16.03
C VAL A 119 -16.35 -2.86 -14.77
N GLY A 120 -16.45 -3.60 -13.66
CA GLY A 120 -16.85 -3.05 -12.36
C GLY A 120 -15.93 -1.92 -11.89
N PHE A 121 -14.61 -2.09 -12.01
CA PHE A 121 -13.64 -1.04 -11.67
C PHE A 121 -13.77 0.17 -12.59
N SER A 122 -13.92 -0.01 -13.91
CA SER A 122 -14.09 1.11 -14.85
C SER A 122 -15.38 1.89 -14.63
N VAL A 123 -16.47 1.22 -14.28
CA VAL A 123 -17.73 1.91 -13.90
C VAL A 123 -17.52 2.72 -12.63
N GLY A 124 -16.90 2.13 -11.61
CA GLY A 124 -16.59 2.84 -10.36
C GLY A 124 -15.73 4.08 -10.59
N GLU A 125 -14.67 3.98 -11.41
CA GLU A 125 -13.79 5.10 -11.79
C GLU A 125 -14.55 6.20 -12.56
N THR A 126 -15.49 5.83 -13.42
CA THR A 126 -16.31 6.80 -14.16
C THR A 126 -17.31 7.51 -13.25
N ASP A 127 -17.98 6.78 -12.36
CA ASP A 127 -18.92 7.33 -11.38
C ASP A 127 -18.21 8.30 -10.43
N ALA A 128 -17.02 7.92 -9.96
CA ALA A 128 -16.11 8.72 -9.16
C ALA A 128 -15.74 10.06 -9.83
N ALA A 129 -15.29 10.00 -11.09
CA ALA A 129 -14.93 11.18 -11.87
C ALA A 129 -16.14 12.12 -12.08
N MET A 130 -17.33 11.56 -12.32
CA MET A 130 -18.57 12.34 -12.45
C MET A 130 -18.97 13.01 -11.12
N GLU A 131 -18.80 12.32 -9.99
CA GLU A 131 -19.08 12.89 -8.66
C GLU A 131 -18.13 14.05 -8.35
N THR A 132 -16.82 13.87 -8.61
CA THR A 132 -15.83 14.94 -8.43
C THR A 132 -16.14 16.14 -9.32
N ALA A 133 -16.43 15.94 -10.61
CA ALA A 133 -16.82 17.02 -11.52
C ALA A 133 -18.09 17.77 -11.02
N ALA A 134 -19.10 17.06 -10.52
CA ALA A 134 -20.31 17.67 -9.99
C ALA A 134 -20.06 18.50 -8.71
N VAL A 135 -19.07 18.11 -7.90
CA VAL A 135 -18.63 18.88 -6.72
C VAL A 135 -17.92 20.15 -7.18
N VAL A 136 -16.99 20.05 -8.14
CA VAL A 136 -16.26 21.19 -8.73
C VAL A 136 -17.23 22.20 -9.33
N ASP A 137 -18.12 21.77 -10.24
CA ASP A 137 -19.14 22.61 -10.87
C ASP A 137 -19.99 23.37 -9.84
N ARG A 138 -20.36 22.69 -8.74
CA ARG A 138 -21.14 23.30 -7.67
C ARG A 138 -20.32 24.37 -6.92
N ILE A 139 -19.03 24.17 -6.71
CA ILE A 139 -18.17 25.15 -6.05
C ILE A 139 -17.97 26.37 -6.96
N GLU A 140 -17.71 26.15 -8.25
CA GLU A 140 -17.51 27.22 -9.24
C GLU A 140 -18.77 28.05 -9.48
N ALA A 141 -19.97 27.45 -9.38
CA ALA A 141 -21.23 28.17 -9.48
C ALA A 141 -21.53 29.10 -8.28
N ALA A 142 -20.61 29.25 -7.32
CA ALA A 142 -20.77 30.18 -6.21
C ALA A 142 -20.59 31.64 -6.66
N GLU A 143 -21.56 32.50 -6.38
CA GLU A 143 -21.52 33.91 -6.79
C GLU A 143 -20.58 34.78 -5.93
N THR A 144 -20.12 34.28 -4.78
CA THR A 144 -19.27 35.02 -3.84
C THR A 144 -18.16 34.14 -3.27
N SER A 145 -17.01 34.74 -2.93
CA SER A 145 -15.88 34.02 -2.34
C SER A 145 -16.25 33.35 -1.01
N ALA A 146 -17.10 33.98 -0.19
CA ALA A 146 -17.59 33.40 1.06
C ALA A 146 -18.48 32.16 0.82
N GLU A 147 -19.26 32.15 -0.27
CA GLU A 147 -20.03 30.96 -0.66
C GLU A 147 -19.11 29.85 -1.20
N ARG A 148 -18.13 30.21 -2.03
CA ARG A 148 -17.13 29.26 -2.57
C ARG A 148 -16.36 28.59 -1.44
N GLN A 149 -15.85 29.38 -0.48
CA GLN A 149 -15.18 28.89 0.73
C GLN A 149 -16.06 27.89 1.52
N ARG A 150 -17.33 28.22 1.78
CA ARG A 150 -18.24 27.32 2.50
C ARG A 150 -18.47 26.01 1.77
N ARG A 151 -18.57 26.04 0.43
CA ARG A 151 -18.76 24.83 -0.38
C ARG A 151 -17.50 23.96 -0.39
N ILE A 152 -16.30 24.55 -0.49
CA ILE A 152 -15.02 23.83 -0.39
C ILE A 152 -14.91 23.13 0.97
N LEU A 153 -15.11 23.86 2.07
CA LEU A 153 -15.03 23.27 3.42
C LEU A 153 -16.07 22.16 3.63
N ALA A 154 -17.26 22.29 3.06
CA ALA A 154 -18.29 21.26 3.12
C ALA A 154 -17.91 20.00 2.32
N ALA A 155 -17.22 20.15 1.18
CA ALA A 155 -16.71 19.05 0.38
C ALA A 155 -15.56 18.32 1.09
N ILE A 156 -14.59 19.04 1.68
CA ILE A 156 -13.52 18.43 2.50
C ILE A 156 -14.13 17.62 3.65
N ASN A 157 -15.09 18.21 4.40
CA ASN A 157 -15.78 17.50 5.48
C ASN A 157 -16.57 16.27 5.00
N ARG A 158 -16.92 16.20 3.71
CA ARG A 158 -17.62 15.05 3.14
C ARG A 158 -16.62 13.92 2.90
N VAL A 159 -15.48 14.22 2.27
CA VAL A 159 -14.38 13.25 2.09
C VAL A 159 -13.92 12.67 3.41
N GLU A 160 -13.74 13.49 4.45
CA GLU A 160 -13.38 13.04 5.80
C GLU A 160 -14.37 12.00 6.39
N ARG A 161 -15.68 12.25 6.24
CA ARG A 161 -16.71 11.30 6.70
C ARG A 161 -16.75 10.02 5.86
N ASP A 162 -16.48 10.16 4.57
CA ASP A 162 -16.50 9.04 3.65
C ASP A 162 -15.24 8.16 3.83
N GLU A 163 -14.09 8.75 4.18
CA GLU A 163 -12.87 8.01 4.59
C GLU A 163 -13.10 7.20 5.88
N VAL A 164 -13.84 7.71 6.86
CA VAL A 164 -14.21 6.91 8.06
C VAL A 164 -15.01 5.67 7.66
N THR A 165 -15.91 5.82 6.68
CA THR A 165 -16.69 4.69 6.15
C THR A 165 -15.80 3.72 5.38
N LEU A 166 -14.83 4.24 4.61
CA LEU A 166 -13.84 3.46 3.88
C LEU A 166 -12.99 2.60 4.82
N ASN A 167 -12.54 3.17 5.94
CA ASN A 167 -11.82 2.43 6.97
C ASN A 167 -12.64 1.24 7.51
N SER A 168 -13.89 1.50 7.89
CA SER A 168 -14.78 0.45 8.42
C SER A 168 -15.00 -0.67 7.41
N ARG A 169 -15.13 -0.33 6.12
CA ARG A 169 -15.26 -1.29 5.03
C ARG A 169 -14.01 -2.15 4.86
N GLN A 170 -12.83 -1.56 4.99
CA GLN A 170 -11.56 -2.28 4.93
C GLN A 170 -11.41 -3.27 6.10
N THR A 171 -11.66 -2.83 7.33
CA THR A 171 -11.53 -3.71 8.51
C THR A 171 -12.59 -4.82 8.52
N GLU A 172 -13.79 -4.54 8.00
CA GLU A 172 -14.82 -5.56 7.78
C GLU A 172 -14.36 -6.59 6.73
N ALA A 173 -13.75 -6.16 5.62
CA ALA A 173 -13.22 -7.06 4.60
C ALA A 173 -12.13 -8.00 5.17
N PHE A 174 -11.21 -7.48 5.99
CA PHE A 174 -10.19 -8.29 6.67
C PHE A 174 -10.84 -9.35 7.56
N SER A 175 -11.79 -8.95 8.40
CA SER A 175 -12.52 -9.83 9.32
C SER A 175 -13.36 -10.89 8.57
N ALA A 176 -14.03 -10.48 7.49
CA ALA A 176 -14.86 -11.35 6.68
C ALA A 176 -14.00 -12.40 5.94
N HIS A 177 -12.81 -12.03 5.45
CA HIS A 177 -11.87 -13.01 4.91
C HIS A 177 -11.33 -13.93 6.01
N ALA A 178 -10.87 -13.39 7.14
CA ALA A 178 -10.33 -14.18 8.25
C ALA A 178 -11.33 -15.25 8.75
N THR A 179 -12.62 -14.93 8.73
CA THR A 179 -13.71 -15.86 9.12
C THR A 179 -14.21 -16.76 7.98
N GLY A 180 -13.65 -16.65 6.77
CA GLY A 180 -14.02 -17.45 5.60
C GLY A 180 -15.31 -17.01 4.89
N ASN A 181 -15.87 -15.85 5.24
CA ASN A 181 -17.03 -15.25 4.57
C ASN A 181 -16.65 -14.58 3.23
N LEU A 182 -15.38 -14.23 3.04
CA LEU A 182 -14.82 -13.84 1.75
C LEU A 182 -13.72 -14.84 1.35
N SER A 183 -13.72 -15.24 0.08
CA SER A 183 -12.57 -15.93 -0.53
C SER A 183 -11.41 -14.96 -0.77
N ASP A 184 -10.21 -15.51 -1.02
CA ASP A 184 -9.01 -14.72 -1.34
C ASP A 184 -9.23 -13.80 -2.56
N ARG A 185 -10.15 -14.16 -3.47
CA ARG A 185 -10.52 -13.35 -4.64
C ARG A 185 -11.45 -12.23 -4.28
N GLU A 186 -12.45 -12.50 -3.47
CA GLU A 186 -13.38 -11.48 -3.04
C GLU A 186 -12.70 -10.46 -2.13
N LEU A 187 -11.77 -10.87 -1.25
CA LEU A 187 -10.97 -9.94 -0.48
C LEU A 187 -10.11 -9.04 -1.39
N LEU A 188 -9.35 -9.62 -2.33
CA LEU A 188 -8.51 -8.82 -3.23
C LEU A 188 -9.33 -7.86 -4.10
N ASP A 189 -10.45 -8.31 -4.66
CA ASP A 189 -11.35 -7.43 -5.43
C ASP A 189 -11.89 -6.29 -4.57
N GLU A 190 -12.20 -6.56 -3.29
CA GLU A 190 -12.68 -5.54 -2.35
C GLU A 190 -11.58 -4.53 -1.97
N LEU A 191 -10.36 -4.99 -1.72
CA LEU A 191 -9.21 -4.12 -1.42
C LEU A 191 -8.81 -3.26 -2.62
N VAL A 192 -8.94 -3.78 -3.85
CA VAL A 192 -8.76 -3.00 -5.08
C VAL A 192 -9.82 -1.89 -5.19
N ARG A 193 -11.08 -2.16 -4.85
CA ARG A 193 -12.14 -1.12 -4.83
C ARG A 193 -11.85 -0.07 -3.76
N ILE A 194 -11.44 -0.49 -2.56
CA ILE A 194 -11.08 0.42 -1.48
C ILE A 194 -9.94 1.35 -1.91
N ALA A 195 -8.87 0.79 -2.50
CA ALA A 195 -7.75 1.59 -3.02
C ALA A 195 -8.19 2.54 -4.15
N ALA A 196 -9.13 2.13 -5.01
CA ALA A 196 -9.67 3.01 -6.05
C ALA A 196 -10.50 4.17 -5.48
N THR A 197 -11.33 3.91 -4.47
CA THR A 197 -12.09 4.95 -3.77
C THR A 197 -11.17 5.90 -3.00
N ALA A 198 -10.08 5.41 -2.40
CA ALA A 198 -9.08 6.26 -1.75
C ALA A 198 -8.42 7.22 -2.75
N ARG A 199 -8.01 6.72 -3.92
CA ARG A 199 -7.45 7.54 -5.01
C ARG A 199 -8.43 8.59 -5.52
N GLU A 200 -9.71 8.24 -5.68
CA GLU A 200 -10.76 9.21 -6.02
C GLU A 200 -10.87 10.33 -4.96
N TYR A 201 -10.79 9.97 -3.68
CA TYR A 201 -10.85 10.94 -2.60
C TYR A 201 -9.62 11.85 -2.60
N ASP A 202 -8.43 11.31 -2.86
CA ASP A 202 -7.19 12.07 -2.98
C ASP A 202 -7.25 13.06 -4.16
N GLU A 203 -7.64 12.59 -5.36
CA GLU A 203 -7.85 13.42 -6.56
C GLU A 203 -8.87 14.54 -6.31
N ARG A 204 -9.96 14.23 -5.58
CA ARG A 204 -10.95 15.24 -5.20
C ARG A 204 -10.36 16.28 -4.25
N LEU A 205 -9.51 15.88 -3.30
CA LEU A 205 -8.86 16.82 -2.39
C LEU A 205 -7.88 17.73 -3.13
N ASP A 206 -7.16 17.23 -4.14
CA ASP A 206 -6.30 18.03 -5.02
C ASP A 206 -7.11 19.11 -5.76
N GLU A 207 -8.26 18.74 -6.35
CA GLU A 207 -9.16 19.71 -7.00
C GLU A 207 -9.70 20.75 -6.00
N LEU A 208 -10.03 20.32 -4.78
CA LEU A 208 -10.49 21.22 -3.71
C LEU A 208 -9.38 22.18 -3.23
N ASP A 209 -8.12 21.73 -3.20
CA ASP A 209 -6.96 22.56 -2.89
C ASP A 209 -6.74 23.63 -3.96
N ALA A 210 -6.80 23.24 -5.24
CA ALA A 210 -6.70 24.17 -6.37
C ALA A 210 -7.82 25.24 -6.31
N LEU A 211 -9.07 24.83 -6.09
CA LEU A 211 -10.21 25.74 -5.93
C LEU A 211 -10.05 26.66 -4.71
N ALA A 212 -9.41 26.19 -3.63
CA ALA A 212 -9.13 27.01 -2.46
C ALA A 212 -8.09 28.09 -2.78
N ALA A 213 -7.00 27.73 -3.46
CA ALA A 213 -5.95 28.66 -3.88
C ALA A 213 -6.45 29.75 -4.84
N GLU A 214 -7.45 29.43 -5.67
CA GLU A 214 -8.11 30.40 -6.56
C GLU A 214 -9.14 31.31 -5.86
N THR A 215 -9.50 31.02 -4.62
CA THR A 215 -10.54 31.77 -3.91
C THR A 215 -9.91 32.93 -3.13
N ASP A 216 -10.27 34.15 -3.49
CA ASP A 216 -9.75 35.37 -2.85
C ASP A 216 -9.87 35.33 -1.31
N GLY A 217 -8.73 35.48 -0.64
CA GLY A 217 -8.65 35.54 0.82
C GLY A 217 -8.88 34.18 1.51
N PHE A 218 -8.78 33.08 0.78
CA PHE A 218 -8.91 31.73 1.31
C PHE A 218 -7.68 30.89 0.94
N SER A 219 -7.33 29.97 1.84
CA SER A 219 -6.37 28.91 1.61
C SER A 219 -6.98 27.61 2.12
N SER A 220 -6.57 26.50 1.53
CA SER A 220 -6.86 25.17 2.04
C SER A 220 -6.46 25.04 3.51
N PRO A 221 -7.28 24.35 4.33
CA PRO A 221 -6.94 24.09 5.72
C PRO A 221 -5.91 22.96 5.82
N THR A 222 -5.01 22.99 6.80
CA THR A 222 -3.97 21.96 7.03
C THR A 222 -4.52 20.53 7.08
N ARG A 223 -5.73 20.34 7.62
CA ARG A 223 -6.41 19.04 7.65
C ARG A 223 -6.69 18.43 6.26
N LEU A 224 -6.65 19.21 5.19
CA LEU A 224 -6.73 18.69 3.82
C LEU A 224 -5.49 17.84 3.53
N ASP A 225 -4.30 18.41 3.76
CA ASP A 225 -3.01 17.72 3.58
C ASP A 225 -2.91 16.47 4.47
N GLU A 226 -3.37 16.58 5.72
CA GLU A 226 -3.43 15.45 6.67
C GLU A 226 -4.32 14.32 6.14
N LEU A 227 -5.46 14.66 5.54
CA LEU A 227 -6.39 13.68 4.97
C LEU A 227 -5.83 13.03 3.71
N GLN A 228 -5.14 13.78 2.84
CA GLN A 228 -4.44 13.23 1.67
C GLN A 228 -3.38 12.19 2.07
N VAL A 229 -2.55 12.52 3.07
CA VAL A 229 -1.57 11.56 3.61
C VAL A 229 -2.28 10.35 4.23
N GLY A 230 -3.38 10.57 4.94
CA GLY A 230 -4.20 9.52 5.54
C GLY A 230 -4.81 8.57 4.51
N LEU A 231 -5.17 9.03 3.31
CA LEU A 231 -5.76 8.19 2.26
C LEU A 231 -4.75 7.21 1.63
N GLN A 232 -3.47 7.55 1.63
CA GLN A 232 -2.42 6.72 1.03
C GLN A 232 -2.24 5.35 1.72
N VAL A 233 -2.74 5.17 2.95
CA VAL A 233 -2.67 3.90 3.70
C VAL A 233 -3.60 2.82 3.12
N TYR A 234 -4.60 3.22 2.33
CA TYR A 234 -5.54 2.32 1.66
C TYR A 234 -5.03 1.81 0.32
N GLU A 235 -3.96 2.42 -0.18
CA GLU A 235 -3.30 2.04 -1.41
C GLU A 235 -2.12 1.12 -1.14
N GLY A 236 -1.67 0.42 -2.19
CA GLY A 236 -0.36 -0.18 -2.19
C GLY A 236 -0.11 -1.13 -3.36
N PRO A 237 1.13 -1.63 -3.46
CA PRO A 237 1.66 -2.16 -4.71
C PRO A 237 1.12 -3.52 -5.16
N VAL A 238 0.69 -4.40 -4.23
CA VAL A 238 0.08 -5.69 -4.58
C VAL A 238 -1.37 -5.49 -5.07
N ARG A 239 -2.14 -4.56 -4.47
CA ARG A 239 -3.48 -4.18 -4.94
C ARG A 239 -3.42 -3.51 -6.31
N GLU A 240 -2.43 -2.64 -6.52
CA GLU A 240 -2.16 -2.03 -7.84
C GLU A 240 -1.90 -3.11 -8.88
N PHE A 241 -1.01 -4.06 -8.57
CA PHE A 241 -0.73 -5.19 -9.45
C PHE A 241 -1.98 -6.06 -9.70
N ALA A 242 -2.78 -6.33 -8.67
CA ALA A 242 -4.02 -7.10 -8.80
C ALA A 242 -5.05 -6.41 -9.71
N LEU A 243 -5.15 -5.08 -9.68
CA LEU A 243 -5.97 -4.30 -10.59
C LEU A 243 -5.49 -4.45 -12.05
N SER A 244 -4.19 -4.27 -12.29
CA SER A 244 -3.59 -4.42 -13.62
C SER A 244 -3.77 -5.84 -14.16
N ALA A 245 -3.60 -6.86 -13.32
CA ALA A 245 -3.83 -8.25 -13.68
C ALA A 245 -5.29 -8.52 -14.04
N ALA A 246 -6.24 -7.98 -13.26
CA ALA A 246 -7.67 -8.09 -13.55
C ALA A 246 -8.07 -7.39 -14.86
N ARG A 247 -7.42 -6.28 -15.20
CA ARG A 247 -7.56 -5.59 -16.50
C ARG A 247 -6.87 -6.31 -17.66
N GLY A 248 -6.04 -7.32 -17.38
CA GLY A 248 -5.26 -8.04 -18.38
C GLY A 248 -4.08 -7.23 -18.93
N GLU A 249 -3.65 -6.21 -18.21
CA GLU A 249 -2.48 -5.37 -18.55
C GLU A 249 -1.17 -6.09 -18.23
N VAL A 250 -1.19 -6.98 -17.24
CA VAL A 250 -0.09 -7.86 -16.85
C VAL A 250 -0.53 -9.32 -16.85
N SER A 251 0.44 -10.23 -16.91
CA SER A 251 0.22 -11.67 -16.87
C SER A 251 -0.40 -12.12 -15.55
N ALA A 252 -1.03 -13.29 -15.56
CA ALA A 252 -1.58 -13.87 -14.35
C ALA A 252 -0.47 -14.30 -13.38
N THR A 253 -0.63 -13.97 -12.10
CA THR A 253 0.36 -14.24 -11.07
C THR A 253 -0.31 -14.69 -9.77
N GLU A 254 0.38 -15.55 -9.02
CA GLU A 254 0.00 -15.99 -7.68
C GLU A 254 0.07 -14.82 -6.68
N VAL A 255 -1.04 -14.54 -5.98
CA VAL A 255 -1.04 -13.60 -4.86
C VAL A 255 -1.24 -14.39 -3.58
N TYR A 256 -0.28 -14.27 -2.66
CA TYR A 256 -0.39 -14.73 -1.28
C TYR A 256 -1.29 -13.76 -0.50
N VAL A 257 -2.20 -14.30 0.29
CA VAL A 257 -3.13 -13.55 1.12
C VAL A 257 -3.15 -14.17 2.50
N GLU A 258 -2.88 -13.36 3.50
CA GLU A 258 -3.03 -13.73 4.89
C GLU A 258 -3.79 -12.62 5.62
N SER A 259 -4.77 -12.99 6.44
CA SER A 259 -5.58 -12.01 7.17
C SER A 259 -5.93 -12.48 8.58
N SER A 260 -6.08 -11.52 9.47
CA SER A 260 -6.79 -11.65 10.75
C SER A 260 -7.86 -10.56 10.86
N ASP A 261 -8.54 -10.47 11.99
CA ASP A 261 -9.38 -9.32 12.34
C ASP A 261 -8.58 -8.03 12.57
N ARG A 262 -7.26 -8.13 12.77
CA ARG A 262 -6.36 -7.01 13.06
C ARG A 262 -5.34 -6.72 11.97
N SER A 263 -5.27 -7.52 10.90
CA SER A 263 -4.22 -7.35 9.89
C SER A 263 -4.53 -7.98 8.54
N VAL A 264 -3.89 -7.47 7.50
CA VAL A 264 -3.74 -8.16 6.21
C VAL A 264 -2.28 -8.15 5.77
N VAL A 265 -1.86 -9.23 5.13
CA VAL A 265 -0.59 -9.39 4.43
C VAL A 265 -0.91 -9.86 3.01
N LEU A 266 -0.40 -9.14 2.02
CA LEU A 266 -0.46 -9.52 0.62
C LEU A 266 0.96 -9.62 0.07
N ALA A 267 1.24 -10.61 -0.76
CA ALA A 267 2.51 -10.70 -1.47
C ALA A 267 2.33 -11.26 -2.88
N THR A 268 3.20 -10.83 -3.80
CA THR A 268 3.22 -11.26 -5.20
C THR A 268 4.63 -11.21 -5.76
N ILE A 269 4.88 -11.97 -6.82
CA ILE A 269 6.09 -11.86 -7.63
C ILE A 269 5.70 -11.23 -8.97
N ALA A 270 6.19 -10.03 -9.23
CA ALA A 270 5.86 -9.27 -10.44
C ALA A 270 7.13 -8.68 -11.04
N ASP A 271 7.33 -8.85 -12.35
CA ASP A 271 8.41 -8.21 -13.11
C ASP A 271 9.83 -8.39 -12.52
N GLY A 272 10.11 -9.56 -11.93
CA GLY A 272 11.40 -9.86 -11.31
C GLY A 272 11.58 -9.30 -9.89
N GLU A 273 10.53 -8.71 -9.33
CA GLU A 273 10.50 -8.18 -7.96
C GLU A 273 9.56 -8.99 -7.06
N TYR A 274 9.98 -9.16 -5.81
CA TYR A 274 9.11 -9.54 -4.71
C TYR A 274 8.41 -8.29 -4.20
N VAL A 275 7.09 -8.30 -4.19
CA VAL A 275 6.26 -7.18 -3.76
C VAL A 275 5.39 -7.63 -2.59
N ARG A 276 5.43 -6.89 -1.48
CA ARG A 276 4.68 -7.18 -0.27
C ARG A 276 3.97 -5.94 0.25
N GLU A 277 2.74 -6.14 0.74
CA GLU A 277 1.94 -5.16 1.46
C GLU A 277 1.47 -5.73 2.79
N VAL A 278 1.52 -4.91 3.84
CA VAL A 278 1.02 -5.29 5.16
C VAL A 278 0.27 -4.12 5.78
N PHE A 279 -0.85 -4.42 6.43
CA PHE A 279 -1.62 -3.47 7.22
C PHE A 279 -1.88 -4.05 8.61
N ARG A 280 -1.56 -3.32 9.68
CA ARG A 280 -1.75 -3.67 11.10
C ARG A 280 -2.70 -2.68 11.75
N VAL A 281 -3.98 -3.05 11.84
CA VAL A 281 -5.04 -2.23 12.43
C VAL A 281 -4.78 -1.98 13.91
N ASP A 282 -4.21 -2.96 14.62
CA ASP A 282 -3.86 -2.87 16.04
C ASP A 282 -2.77 -1.85 16.37
N ARG A 283 -1.94 -1.48 15.37
CA ARG A 283 -0.89 -0.47 15.51
C ARG A 283 -1.33 0.93 15.10
N TRP A 284 -2.54 1.09 14.57
CA TRP A 284 -3.02 2.37 14.08
C TRP A 284 -3.99 3.02 15.06
N ASP A 285 -3.53 4.08 15.73
CA ASP A 285 -4.42 4.98 16.48
C ASP A 285 -4.82 6.17 15.61
N ARG A 286 -5.97 6.03 14.95
CA ARG A 286 -6.56 7.06 14.08
C ARG A 286 -6.89 8.36 14.81
N GLY A 287 -7.18 8.28 16.11
CA GLY A 287 -7.47 9.43 16.97
C GLY A 287 -6.22 10.02 17.62
N GLY A 288 -5.05 9.47 17.28
CA GLY A 288 -3.76 9.86 17.82
C GLY A 288 -3.35 11.29 17.50
N GLY A 289 -2.40 11.80 18.28
CA GLY A 289 -1.79 13.11 18.05
C GLY A 289 -0.91 13.14 16.79
N ALA A 290 -0.47 14.34 16.43
CA ALA A 290 0.49 14.50 15.35
C ALA A 290 1.87 13.94 15.75
N ILE A 291 2.60 13.39 14.78
CA ILE A 291 3.97 12.89 14.94
C ILE A 291 4.94 13.73 14.11
N SER A 292 6.14 13.96 14.64
CA SER A 292 7.18 14.68 13.90
C SER A 292 7.91 13.78 12.89
N ASN A 293 8.49 14.38 11.86
CA ASN A 293 9.31 13.65 10.88
C ASN A 293 10.45 12.87 11.57
N ASP A 294 11.16 13.51 12.50
CA ASP A 294 12.28 12.90 13.21
C ASP A 294 11.82 11.68 14.04
N GLU A 295 10.72 11.82 14.78
CA GLU A 295 10.17 10.72 15.59
C GLU A 295 9.71 9.54 14.72
N ALA A 296 9.11 9.80 13.56
CA ALA A 296 8.70 8.75 12.64
C ALA A 296 9.89 8.06 11.95
N ILE A 297 10.95 8.82 11.63
CA ILE A 297 12.22 8.27 11.13
C ILE A 297 12.86 7.39 12.20
N GLU A 298 12.89 7.84 13.46
CA GLU A 298 13.42 7.06 14.59
C GLU A 298 12.63 5.78 14.80
N ALA A 299 11.29 5.84 14.80
CA ALA A 299 10.43 4.67 14.92
C ALA A 299 10.68 3.65 13.79
N THR A 300 10.76 4.10 12.54
CA THR A 300 11.05 3.22 11.40
C THR A 300 12.47 2.65 11.46
N SER A 301 13.47 3.45 11.83
CA SER A 301 14.86 3.01 11.93
C SER A 301 15.07 2.02 13.06
N ALA A 302 14.31 2.15 14.15
CA ALA A 302 14.32 1.19 15.25
C ALA A 302 13.67 -0.14 14.85
N ALA A 303 12.58 -0.10 14.08
CA ALA A 303 11.88 -1.29 13.58
C ALA A 303 12.68 -2.05 12.50
N TYR A 304 13.39 -1.33 11.61
CA TYR A 304 14.12 -1.87 10.45
C TYR A 304 15.59 -1.41 10.40
N PRO A 305 16.42 -1.73 11.41
CA PRO A 305 17.77 -1.17 11.51
C PRO A 305 18.67 -1.60 10.36
N GLU A 306 18.52 -2.83 9.86
CA GLU A 306 19.29 -3.34 8.72
C GLU A 306 18.97 -2.53 7.44
N THR A 307 17.70 -2.23 7.18
CA THR A 307 17.29 -1.45 6.00
C THR A 307 17.67 0.03 6.14
N ALA A 308 17.47 0.62 7.31
CA ALA A 308 17.87 2.01 7.59
C ALA A 308 19.40 2.22 7.52
N SER A 309 20.20 1.15 7.66
CA SER A 309 21.65 1.22 7.48
C SER A 309 22.08 1.35 6.01
N LEU A 310 21.23 0.93 5.06
CA LEU A 310 21.53 0.96 3.63
C LEU A 310 21.33 2.35 3.03
N ARG A 311 20.31 3.07 3.51
CA ARG A 311 19.98 4.41 3.04
C ARG A 311 19.32 5.24 4.12
N GLU A 312 19.60 6.55 4.10
CA GLU A 312 18.89 7.54 4.89
C GLU A 312 17.38 7.53 4.60
N PRO A 313 16.52 7.39 5.62
CA PRO A 313 15.08 7.45 5.46
C PRO A 313 14.59 8.87 5.10
N ASP A 314 13.66 8.95 4.15
CA ASP A 314 12.96 10.17 3.80
C ASP A 314 11.56 10.17 4.42
N ALA A 315 11.17 11.30 5.03
CA ALA A 315 9.89 11.44 5.71
C ALA A 315 8.99 12.44 4.99
N PHE A 316 7.76 12.01 4.71
CA PHE A 316 6.71 12.84 4.14
C PHE A 316 5.39 12.55 4.84
N GLY A 317 4.73 13.56 5.38
CA GLY A 317 3.46 13.35 6.07
C GLY A 317 2.96 14.59 6.78
N ALA A 318 1.77 14.46 7.36
CA ALA A 318 1.06 15.52 8.04
C ALA A 318 0.12 14.92 9.09
N GLY A 319 -0.01 15.59 10.23
CA GLY A 319 -0.92 15.16 11.28
C GLY A 319 -0.52 13.82 11.90
N SER A 320 -1.48 12.91 12.04
CA SER A 320 -1.35 11.65 12.78
C SER A 320 -0.77 10.49 11.97
N VAL A 321 -0.38 10.71 10.71
CA VAL A 321 0.22 9.69 9.85
C VAL A 321 1.46 10.26 9.16
N GLN A 322 2.58 9.54 9.29
CA GLN A 322 3.81 9.86 8.59
C GLN A 322 4.23 8.73 7.65
N ARG A 323 4.48 9.03 6.38
CA ARG A 323 5.05 8.08 5.42
C ARG A 323 6.57 8.19 5.43
N ILE A 324 7.25 7.08 5.66
CA ILE A 324 8.71 6.96 5.58
C ILE A 324 9.07 6.13 4.35
N THR A 325 10.08 6.55 3.59
CA THR A 325 10.54 5.83 2.39
C THR A 325 12.06 5.66 2.43
N ILE A 326 12.54 4.44 2.21
CA ILE A 326 13.95 4.07 2.21
C ILE A 326 14.27 3.34 0.89
N PRO A 327 14.75 4.04 -0.16
CA PRO A 327 15.20 3.41 -1.40
C PRO A 327 16.65 2.93 -1.26
N HIS A 328 16.88 1.63 -1.43
CA HIS A 328 18.20 1.01 -1.28
C HIS A 328 18.59 0.20 -2.53
N GLU A 329 19.80 -0.33 -2.60
CA GLU A 329 20.28 -0.99 -3.83
C GLU A 329 19.56 -2.31 -4.16
N PHE A 330 18.82 -2.86 -3.20
CA PHE A 330 18.06 -4.10 -3.33
C PHE A 330 16.56 -3.85 -3.56
N GLY A 331 16.09 -2.60 -3.47
CA GLY A 331 14.67 -2.28 -3.58
C GLY A 331 14.21 -1.05 -2.81
N LEU A 332 13.01 -1.14 -2.25
CA LEU A 332 12.32 -0.05 -1.58
C LEU A 332 11.55 -0.58 -0.36
N LEU A 333 11.78 0.06 0.79
CA LEU A 333 10.89 -0.02 1.95
C LEU A 333 10.10 1.28 2.05
N ARG A 334 8.77 1.20 2.08
CA ARG A 334 7.89 2.31 2.42
C ARG A 334 7.02 1.92 3.60
N THR A 335 7.01 2.72 4.65
CA THR A 335 6.22 2.48 5.86
C THR A 335 5.32 3.66 6.16
N PHE A 336 4.27 3.42 6.94
CA PHE A 336 3.46 4.46 7.55
C PHE A 336 3.49 4.30 9.07
N VAL A 337 3.80 5.39 9.76
CA VAL A 337 3.90 5.46 11.23
C VAL A 337 2.68 6.18 11.77
N SER A 338 2.06 5.59 12.79
CA SER A 338 0.89 6.13 13.47
C SER A 338 1.34 7.08 14.58
N GLY A 339 0.84 8.31 14.60
CA GLY A 339 1.23 9.31 15.59
C GLY A 339 0.65 9.10 16.98
N GLY A 340 -0.39 8.28 17.13
CA GLY A 340 -0.91 7.91 18.45
C GLY A 340 -0.15 6.76 19.13
N THR A 341 0.55 5.94 18.35
CA THR A 341 1.26 4.74 18.85
C THR A 341 2.77 4.81 18.64
N SER A 342 3.25 5.70 17.77
CA SER A 342 4.62 5.78 17.29
C SER A 342 5.13 4.44 16.74
N GLN A 343 4.24 3.67 16.09
CA GLN A 343 4.53 2.36 15.52
C GLN A 343 4.23 2.32 14.02
N VAL A 344 4.99 1.48 13.30
CA VAL A 344 4.73 1.19 11.89
C VAL A 344 3.50 0.30 11.76
N PHE A 345 2.49 0.78 11.06
CA PHE A 345 1.22 0.07 10.88
C PHE A 345 0.92 -0.32 9.43
N VAL A 346 1.57 0.31 8.45
CA VAL A 346 1.57 -0.14 7.06
C VAL A 346 3.00 -0.31 6.58
N GLU A 347 3.26 -1.38 5.85
CA GLU A 347 4.52 -1.67 5.19
C GLU A 347 4.27 -2.04 3.73
N HIS A 348 4.98 -1.39 2.82
CA HIS A 348 5.12 -1.77 1.42
C HIS A 348 6.58 -2.07 1.12
N GLN A 349 6.89 -3.28 0.68
CA GLN A 349 8.23 -3.67 0.25
C GLN A 349 8.24 -4.05 -1.23
N ARG A 350 9.27 -3.60 -1.94
CA ARG A 350 9.66 -4.10 -3.26
C ARG A 350 11.12 -4.50 -3.19
N LEU A 351 11.45 -5.74 -3.53
CA LEU A 351 12.80 -6.27 -3.46
C LEU A 351 13.14 -7.01 -4.76
N ALA A 352 14.33 -6.81 -5.29
CA ALA A 352 14.82 -7.58 -6.43
C ALA A 352 14.98 -9.06 -6.03
N LEU A 353 14.30 -9.97 -6.75
CA LEU A 353 14.29 -11.40 -6.40
C LEU A 353 15.68 -12.03 -6.44
N ASP A 354 16.51 -11.57 -7.36
CA ASP A 354 17.86 -12.09 -7.60
C ASP A 354 18.82 -11.79 -6.45
N ALA A 355 18.45 -10.85 -5.58
CA ALA A 355 19.26 -10.38 -4.45
C ALA A 355 18.56 -10.59 -3.10
N PHE A 356 17.52 -11.42 -3.04
CA PHE A 356 16.77 -11.68 -1.81
C PHE A 356 17.59 -12.55 -0.84
N PRO A 357 17.99 -12.03 0.34
CA PRO A 357 18.98 -12.68 1.20
C PRO A 357 18.36 -13.65 2.22
N ASP A 358 17.07 -13.49 2.56
CA ASP A 358 16.40 -14.23 3.63
C ASP A 358 15.89 -15.59 3.18
N THR A 359 16.83 -16.48 2.87
CA THR A 359 16.54 -17.85 2.41
C THR A 359 17.36 -18.90 3.15
N GLU A 360 16.78 -20.09 3.30
CA GLU A 360 17.51 -21.31 3.67
C GLU A 360 17.44 -22.30 2.52
N THR A 361 18.47 -23.12 2.35
CA THR A 361 18.54 -24.04 1.21
C THR A 361 18.22 -25.48 1.62
N ALA A 362 17.40 -26.15 0.83
CA ALA A 362 17.22 -27.60 0.83
C ALA A 362 17.57 -28.15 -0.57
N SER A 363 18.25 -29.29 -0.64
CA SER A 363 18.65 -29.87 -1.93
C SER A 363 18.37 -31.36 -1.96
N GLU A 364 17.97 -31.84 -3.13
CA GLU A 364 17.83 -33.26 -3.44
C GLU A 364 18.47 -33.55 -4.78
N THR A 365 18.93 -34.79 -4.97
CA THR A 365 19.56 -35.23 -6.21
C THR A 365 18.99 -36.58 -6.62
N GLY A 366 18.57 -36.70 -7.87
CA GLY A 366 17.98 -37.91 -8.40
C GLY A 366 17.59 -37.78 -9.87
N ASP A 367 17.44 -38.90 -10.55
CA ASP A 367 17.02 -38.97 -11.96
C ASP A 367 17.82 -38.05 -12.92
N GLY A 368 19.10 -37.77 -12.61
CA GLY A 368 19.95 -36.88 -13.41
C GLY A 368 19.74 -35.39 -13.14
N PHE A 369 18.99 -35.02 -12.11
CA PHE A 369 18.82 -33.65 -11.65
C PHE A 369 19.40 -33.44 -10.25
N ASN A 370 20.07 -32.31 -10.07
CA ASN A 370 20.33 -31.71 -8.77
C ASN A 370 19.36 -30.54 -8.59
N VAL A 371 18.42 -30.68 -7.66
CA VAL A 371 17.39 -29.70 -7.36
C VAL A 371 17.74 -29.00 -6.07
N THR A 372 17.76 -27.68 -6.10
CA THR A 372 17.99 -26.83 -4.94
C THR A 372 16.79 -25.91 -4.75
N VAL A 373 16.25 -25.86 -3.54
CA VAL A 373 15.12 -25.04 -3.14
C VAL A 373 15.58 -24.08 -2.06
N ASP A 374 15.68 -22.79 -2.42
CA ASP A 374 15.91 -21.70 -1.49
C ASP A 374 14.55 -21.26 -0.93
N ARG A 375 14.25 -21.72 0.27
CA ARG A 375 12.98 -21.50 0.99
C ARG A 375 13.03 -20.24 1.82
N SER A 376 11.91 -19.53 1.90
CA SER A 376 11.74 -18.33 2.73
C SER A 376 10.51 -18.45 3.63
N TYR A 377 10.21 -17.37 4.37
CA TYR A 377 9.10 -17.29 5.31
C TYR A 377 7.76 -17.31 4.58
N ALA A 378 6.64 -17.51 5.30
CA ALA A 378 5.31 -17.56 4.70
C ALA A 378 4.99 -16.29 3.88
N GLY A 379 4.64 -16.48 2.61
CA GLY A 379 4.44 -15.40 1.64
C GLY A 379 5.73 -14.77 1.10
N GLY A 380 6.92 -15.19 1.53
CA GLY A 380 8.22 -14.83 0.96
C GLY A 380 8.56 -15.61 -0.32
N PRO A 381 9.58 -15.20 -1.10
CA PRO A 381 9.94 -15.87 -2.33
C PRO A 381 10.60 -17.23 -2.09
N VAL A 382 10.27 -18.20 -2.94
CA VAL A 382 10.93 -19.51 -3.02
C VAL A 382 11.54 -19.63 -4.40
N THR A 383 12.85 -19.93 -4.45
CA THR A 383 13.58 -20.15 -5.70
C THR A 383 13.90 -21.64 -5.84
N VAL A 384 13.45 -22.25 -6.94
CA VAL A 384 13.79 -23.62 -7.29
C VAL A 384 14.78 -23.58 -8.44
N THR A 385 15.98 -24.10 -8.21
CA THR A 385 17.04 -24.22 -9.21
C THR A 385 17.23 -25.69 -9.58
N VAL A 386 17.19 -25.98 -10.88
CA VAL A 386 17.37 -27.33 -11.44
C VAL A 386 18.62 -27.35 -12.30
N ARG A 387 19.56 -28.22 -11.93
CA ARG A 387 20.81 -28.45 -12.67
C ARG A 387 20.93 -29.92 -13.06
N ASP A 388 21.65 -30.17 -14.14
CA ASP A 388 22.05 -31.53 -14.51
C ASP A 388 23.03 -32.07 -13.45
N GLU A 389 22.76 -33.28 -12.98
CA GLU A 389 23.55 -33.92 -11.92
C GLU A 389 25.00 -34.21 -12.35
N GLU A 390 25.22 -34.55 -13.63
CA GLU A 390 26.53 -34.93 -14.15
C GLU A 390 27.36 -33.71 -14.57
N THR A 391 26.73 -32.75 -15.26
CA THR A 391 27.43 -31.59 -15.85
C THR A 391 27.38 -30.35 -14.97
N GLY A 392 26.40 -30.23 -14.07
CA GLY A 392 26.12 -29.03 -13.29
C GLY A 392 25.50 -27.88 -14.09
N GLU A 393 25.21 -28.10 -15.37
CA GLU A 393 24.59 -27.10 -16.25
C GLU A 393 23.12 -26.86 -15.87
N PRO A 394 22.61 -25.63 -16.02
CA PRO A 394 21.20 -25.34 -15.77
C PRO A 394 20.30 -26.08 -16.76
N VAL A 395 19.15 -26.59 -16.28
CA VAL A 395 18.19 -27.31 -17.12
C VAL A 395 16.94 -26.46 -17.35
N PRO A 396 16.75 -25.86 -18.55
CA PRO A 396 15.56 -25.09 -18.89
C PRO A 396 14.37 -25.99 -19.24
N ASP A 397 13.17 -25.37 -19.27
CA ASP A 397 11.92 -25.96 -19.75
C ASP A 397 11.44 -27.19 -18.96
N VAL A 398 11.89 -27.37 -17.73
CA VAL A 398 11.45 -28.45 -16.83
C VAL A 398 10.24 -28.00 -16.01
N THR A 399 9.20 -28.82 -15.93
CA THR A 399 7.99 -28.48 -15.18
C THR A 399 8.21 -28.63 -13.68
N VAL A 400 7.84 -27.61 -12.90
CA VAL A 400 7.92 -27.64 -11.44
C VAL A 400 6.54 -27.42 -10.84
N THR A 401 6.23 -28.24 -9.84
CA THR A 401 4.94 -28.22 -9.14
C THR A 401 5.14 -28.13 -7.63
N LYS A 402 4.15 -27.57 -6.93
CA LYS A 402 4.10 -27.38 -5.48
C LYS A 402 2.84 -28.01 -4.92
N SER A 403 2.98 -28.80 -3.86
CA SER A 403 1.84 -29.31 -3.08
C SER A 403 2.00 -28.86 -1.62
N VAL A 404 0.89 -28.44 -0.99
CA VAL A 404 0.88 -27.86 0.36
C VAL A 404 0.03 -28.74 1.27
N GLY A 405 0.53 -29.08 2.47
CA GLY A 405 -0.22 -29.85 3.47
C GLY A 405 -0.72 -31.22 2.97
N GLY A 406 -0.05 -31.81 1.97
CA GLY A 406 -0.50 -33.05 1.31
C GLY A 406 -1.69 -32.91 0.36
N GLY A 407 -2.05 -31.67 -0.02
CA GLY A 407 -3.07 -31.37 -1.02
C GLY A 407 -2.62 -31.64 -2.46
N ASP A 408 -3.47 -31.24 -3.42
CA ASP A 408 -3.19 -31.41 -4.85
C ASP A 408 -1.94 -30.62 -5.28
N SER A 409 -1.15 -31.21 -6.18
CA SER A 409 0.00 -30.53 -6.76
C SER A 409 -0.44 -29.49 -7.77
N GLN A 410 0.06 -28.27 -7.63
CA GLN A 410 -0.20 -27.14 -8.53
C GLN A 410 1.06 -26.77 -9.30
N ALA A 411 0.93 -26.51 -10.58
CA ALA A 411 2.05 -26.06 -11.40
C ALA A 411 2.49 -24.66 -10.95
N ILE A 412 3.78 -24.52 -10.64
CA ILE A 412 4.41 -23.22 -10.43
C ILE A 412 4.78 -22.61 -11.79
N GLY A 413 5.33 -23.43 -12.69
CA GLY A 413 5.81 -23.01 -13.99
C GLY A 413 6.84 -23.97 -14.56
N THR A 414 7.58 -23.50 -15.56
CA THR A 414 8.75 -24.18 -16.12
C THR A 414 10.02 -23.41 -15.81
N THR A 415 11.15 -24.10 -15.67
CA THR A 415 12.45 -23.46 -15.47
C THR A 415 12.85 -22.61 -16.67
N ASP A 416 13.47 -21.46 -16.40
CA ASP A 416 14.02 -20.57 -17.42
C ASP A 416 15.39 -21.04 -17.93
N ALA A 417 16.07 -20.20 -18.74
CA ALA A 417 17.38 -20.49 -19.31
C ALA A 417 18.48 -20.73 -18.25
N ASP A 418 18.30 -20.23 -17.03
CA ASP A 418 19.22 -20.42 -15.90
C ASP A 418 18.81 -21.62 -15.03
N GLY A 419 17.79 -22.38 -15.45
CA GLY A 419 17.27 -23.54 -14.72
C GLY A 419 16.44 -23.14 -13.51
N VAL A 420 15.91 -21.91 -13.48
CA VAL A 420 15.26 -21.34 -12.30
C VAL A 420 13.76 -21.19 -12.51
N VAL A 421 12.99 -21.44 -11.45
CA VAL A 421 11.58 -21.06 -11.36
C VAL A 421 11.28 -20.56 -9.95
N ARG A 422 10.37 -19.59 -9.83
CA ARG A 422 10.06 -18.91 -8.57
C ARG A 422 8.58 -18.98 -8.22
N THR A 423 8.28 -19.00 -6.93
CA THR A 423 6.92 -18.99 -6.37
C THR A 423 6.91 -18.31 -5.00
N LEU A 424 5.75 -18.18 -4.37
CA LEU A 424 5.64 -17.76 -2.98
C LEU A 424 5.60 -18.97 -2.05
N SER A 425 6.25 -18.83 -0.89
CA SER A 425 6.24 -19.80 0.18
C SER A 425 4.83 -19.88 0.78
N PRO A 426 4.26 -21.09 0.94
CA PRO A 426 3.01 -21.28 1.68
C PRO A 426 3.22 -21.04 3.18
N ALA A 427 2.14 -21.08 3.98
CA ALA A 427 2.24 -21.03 5.45
C ALA A 427 2.44 -22.41 6.10
N ASP A 428 2.07 -23.49 5.41
CA ASP A 428 2.24 -24.87 5.86
C ASP A 428 3.41 -25.56 5.16
N SER A 429 3.82 -26.71 5.70
CA SER A 429 4.78 -27.62 5.05
C SER A 429 4.36 -27.94 3.62
N TYR A 430 5.33 -28.02 2.71
CA TYR A 430 5.11 -28.24 1.29
C TYR A 430 6.15 -29.16 0.66
N ARG A 431 5.86 -29.58 -0.56
CA ARG A 431 6.73 -30.39 -1.41
C ARG A 431 6.89 -29.73 -2.75
N VAL A 432 8.12 -29.66 -3.24
CA VAL A 432 8.44 -29.28 -4.62
C VAL A 432 8.69 -30.55 -5.42
N THR A 433 8.09 -30.64 -6.61
CA THR A 433 8.32 -31.75 -7.54
C THR A 433 8.77 -31.20 -8.88
N VAL A 434 9.92 -31.68 -9.35
CA VAL A 434 10.51 -31.37 -10.65
C VAL A 434 10.24 -32.54 -11.59
N VAL A 435 9.62 -32.29 -12.74
CA VAL A 435 9.15 -33.31 -13.67
C VAL A 435 9.63 -33.00 -15.09
N ASP A 436 10.32 -33.98 -15.68
CA ASP A 436 10.67 -34.02 -17.10
C ASP A 436 10.57 -35.46 -17.61
N GLU A 437 9.39 -35.84 -18.09
CA GLU A 437 9.00 -37.25 -18.28
C GLU A 437 10.05 -38.07 -19.07
N PRO A 438 10.46 -39.25 -18.56
CA PRO A 438 9.92 -39.99 -17.42
C PRO A 438 10.59 -39.67 -16.06
N ARG A 439 11.42 -38.64 -15.97
CA ARG A 439 12.25 -38.30 -14.79
C ARG A 439 11.45 -37.45 -13.79
N ALA A 440 11.64 -37.72 -12.49
CA ALA A 440 11.03 -36.90 -11.44
C ALA A 440 11.86 -36.85 -10.16
N VAL A 441 12.05 -35.65 -9.61
CA VAL A 441 12.69 -35.44 -8.31
C VAL A 441 11.71 -34.76 -7.36
N PHE A 442 11.69 -35.22 -6.11
CA PHE A 442 10.85 -34.70 -5.05
C PHE A 442 11.74 -34.10 -3.98
N VAL A 443 11.44 -32.86 -3.58
CA VAL A 443 12.02 -32.21 -2.40
C VAL A 443 10.93 -32.14 -1.35
N ASP A 444 11.07 -33.00 -0.36
CA ASP A 444 10.09 -33.25 0.70
C ASP A 444 10.35 -32.44 1.96
N ASP A 445 9.34 -32.41 2.85
CA ASP A 445 9.42 -31.84 4.20
C ASP A 445 9.97 -30.38 4.22
N LEU A 446 9.57 -29.58 3.22
CA LEU A 446 9.93 -28.17 3.17
C LEU A 446 8.99 -27.37 4.08
N ASP A 447 9.54 -26.84 5.16
CA ASP A 447 8.84 -25.90 6.03
C ASP A 447 9.24 -24.45 5.69
N PRO A 448 8.30 -23.48 5.72
CA PRO A 448 8.65 -22.06 5.70
C PRO A 448 9.58 -21.70 6.86
N ILE A 449 10.54 -20.81 6.62
CA ILE A 449 11.41 -20.32 7.70
C ILE A 449 10.66 -19.31 8.58
N ALA A 450 11.24 -18.96 9.74
CA ALA A 450 10.67 -17.95 10.61
C ALA A 450 10.63 -16.57 9.90
N THR A 451 9.50 -15.86 9.99
CA THR A 451 9.40 -14.50 9.46
C THR A 451 10.36 -13.57 10.19
N PRO A 452 11.22 -12.81 9.48
CA PRO A 452 12.10 -11.83 10.11
C PRO A 452 11.26 -10.62 10.53
N ARG A 453 10.67 -10.67 11.72
CA ARG A 453 9.77 -9.61 12.21
C ARG A 453 10.54 -8.31 12.52
N PRO A 454 9.88 -7.13 12.51
CA PRO A 454 10.46 -5.90 13.02
C PRO A 454 10.93 -6.06 14.47
N VAL A 455 11.93 -5.28 14.88
CA VAL A 455 12.53 -5.40 16.23
C VAL A 455 11.53 -5.10 17.34
N ASP A 456 10.57 -4.22 17.09
CA ASP A 456 9.48 -3.82 17.99
C ASP A 456 8.25 -4.75 17.94
N ASP A 457 8.31 -5.82 17.14
CA ASP A 457 7.23 -6.81 16.95
C ASP A 457 7.55 -8.17 17.60
N THR A 458 8.59 -8.24 18.44
CA THR A 458 8.89 -9.44 19.24
C THR A 458 8.10 -9.41 20.54
N ASP A 459 7.26 -10.42 20.77
CA ASP A 459 6.68 -10.71 22.08
C ASP A 459 7.79 -10.83 23.13
N GLU A 460 7.66 -10.11 24.25
CA GLU A 460 8.38 -10.46 25.49
C GLU A 460 7.82 -11.75 26.11
#